data_AF-A0A830DHE6-F1
#
_entry.id   AF-A0A830DHE6-F1
#
_cell.length_a   1.000
_cell.length_b   1.000
_cell.length_c   1.000
_cell.angle_alpha   90.00
_cell.angle_beta   90.00
_cell.angle_gamma   90.00
#
_symmetry.space_group_name_H-M   'P 1'
#
loop_
_entity.id
_entity.type
_entity.pdbx_description
1 polymer ?
#
loop_
_entity_poly.entity_id
_entity_poly.type
_entity_poly.pdbx_seq_one_letter_code
_entity_poly.pdbx_strand_id
1 'polypeptide(L)'
;MLRFVFWAFRPCIEAFRHCLKVISVDGTFLVDRHAGLLSALEQVPTFSSNVFCLRHVSSNFNTHAKSVKLKDMCFKAGAEPRVTVFQKIMEQIKALDPDAFAYLDGIDKNKWTLSHDGGKRCGILTTNMSESINGVMKCARRLPITTLVRITFARSIHIFFDRLKDATRLRNMQQFWPDKIYGVFKSR
;
A
#
# COMPACT_ATOMS: atom_id res chain seq x y z
N MET A 1 20.33 22.78 10.33
CA MET A 1 18.87 22.65 10.05
C MET A 1 18.57 21.19 9.73
N LEU A 2 17.80 20.48 10.55
CA LEU A 2 17.42 19.09 10.28
C LEU A 2 16.42 19.05 9.12
N ARG A 3 16.80 18.46 7.98
CA ARG A 3 15.91 18.32 6.81
C ARG A 3 14.95 17.15 6.95
N PHE A 4 15.35 16.06 7.61
CA PHE A 4 14.53 14.88 7.86
C PHE A 4 14.91 14.25 9.21
N VAL A 5 13.94 13.66 9.90
CA VAL A 5 14.13 12.89 11.14
C VAL A 5 13.37 11.58 11.00
N PHE A 6 14.06 10.46 11.27
CA PHE A 6 13.46 9.13 11.34
C PHE A 6 13.53 8.65 12.80
N TRP A 7 12.42 8.15 13.33
CA TRP A 7 12.39 7.50 14.63
C TRP A 7 11.57 6.21 14.55
N ALA A 8 11.96 5.23 15.35
CA ALA A 8 11.24 3.99 15.53
C ALA A 8 11.32 3.58 17.01
N PHE A 9 10.24 3.03 17.55
CA PHE A 9 10.26 2.48 18.90
C PHE A 9 10.89 1.09 18.89
N ARG A 10 11.66 0.75 19.93
CA ARG A 10 12.31 -0.56 20.05
C ARG A 10 11.34 -1.75 19.83
N PRO A 11 10.11 -1.76 20.39
CA PRO A 11 9.15 -2.82 20.10
C PRO A 11 8.78 -2.91 18.61
N CYS A 12 8.70 -1.79 17.90
CA CYS A 12 8.44 -1.79 16.45
C CYS A 12 9.63 -2.36 15.66
N ILE A 13 10.86 -2.08 16.09
CA ILE A 13 12.08 -2.61 15.47
C ILE A 13 12.15 -4.13 15.67
N GLU A 14 11.87 -4.61 16.88
CA GLU A 14 11.88 -6.04 17.20
C GLU A 14 10.77 -6.78 16.45
N ALA A 15 9.56 -6.23 16.42
CA ALA A 15 8.43 -6.78 15.69
C ALA A 15 8.63 -6.81 14.17
N PHE A 16 9.43 -5.89 13.62
CA PHE A 16 9.67 -5.77 12.18
C PHE A 16 10.21 -7.06 11.55
N ARG A 17 10.97 -7.86 12.31
CA ARG A 17 11.49 -9.16 11.87
C ARG A 17 10.39 -10.17 11.53
N HIS A 18 9.20 -10.00 12.10
CA HIS A 18 8.03 -10.83 11.89
C HIS A 18 7.04 -10.24 10.87
N CYS A 19 7.30 -9.03 10.36
CA CYS A 19 6.46 -8.39 9.37
C CYS A 19 6.83 -8.81 7.95
N LEU A 20 5.85 -8.71 7.04
CA LEU A 20 6.10 -8.84 5.60
C LEU A 20 6.99 -7.69 5.13
N LYS A 21 8.09 -8.01 4.45
CA LYS A 21 9.09 -7.05 3.97
C LYS A 21 8.70 -6.49 2.59
N VAL A 22 7.54 -5.85 2.53
CA VAL A 22 7.02 -5.23 1.30
C VAL A 22 7.01 -3.72 1.48
N ILE A 23 7.63 -3.00 0.54
CA ILE A 23 7.51 -1.54 0.48
C ILE A 23 6.52 -1.19 -0.62
N SER A 24 5.37 -0.66 -0.21
CA SER A 24 4.46 0.00 -1.14
C SER A 24 4.81 1.48 -1.20
N VAL A 25 5.20 1.96 -2.36
CA VAL A 25 5.55 3.36 -2.60
C VAL A 25 4.34 4.15 -3.08
N ASP A 26 4.32 5.43 -2.71
CA ASP A 26 3.38 6.37 -3.29
C ASP A 26 3.70 6.49 -4.79
N GLY A 27 2.72 6.17 -5.62
CA GLY A 27 2.90 6.10 -7.07
C GLY A 27 3.10 7.46 -7.71
N THR A 28 3.10 8.57 -6.94
CA THR A 28 3.23 9.96 -7.42
C THR A 28 4.38 10.16 -8.39
N PHE A 29 5.51 9.46 -8.24
CA PHE A 29 6.64 9.55 -9.17
C PHE A 29 6.32 9.05 -10.59
N LEU A 30 5.19 8.36 -10.80
CA LEU A 30 4.74 7.95 -12.14
C LEU A 30 4.32 9.15 -13.00
N VAL A 31 4.01 10.30 -12.38
CA VAL A 31 3.69 11.56 -13.06
C VAL A 31 4.69 12.68 -12.78
N ASP A 32 5.62 12.48 -11.83
CA ASP A 32 6.56 13.52 -11.38
C ASP A 32 7.99 12.97 -11.20
N ARG A 33 9.00 13.83 -11.36
CA ARG A 33 10.43 13.47 -11.43
C ARG A 33 11.09 13.12 -10.08
N HIS A 34 10.34 12.58 -9.12
CA HIS A 34 10.85 12.17 -7.81
C HIS A 34 11.59 10.81 -7.84
N ALA A 35 12.53 10.65 -8.79
CA ALA A 35 13.39 9.47 -8.96
C ALA A 35 14.29 9.17 -7.74
N GLY A 36 14.51 10.17 -6.87
CA GLY A 36 15.35 10.03 -5.69
C GLY A 36 14.88 8.94 -4.72
N LEU A 37 13.57 8.68 -4.61
CA LEU A 37 13.06 7.61 -3.74
C LEU A 37 13.38 6.23 -4.31
N LEU A 38 13.19 6.02 -5.62
CA LEU A 38 13.50 4.75 -6.28
C LEU A 38 15.00 4.45 -6.21
N SER A 39 15.84 5.46 -6.47
CA SER A 39 17.30 5.33 -6.38
C SER A 39 17.79 5.02 -4.96
N ALA A 40 17.16 5.58 -3.93
CA ALA A 40 17.46 5.24 -2.54
C ALA A 40 17.05 3.81 -2.18
N LEU A 41 15.93 3.31 -2.74
CA LEU A 41 15.47 1.94 -2.51
C LEU A 41 16.35 0.89 -3.18
N GLU A 42 16.92 1.19 -4.36
CA GLU A 42 17.89 0.32 -5.04
C GLU A 42 19.16 0.09 -4.21
N GLN A 43 19.55 1.08 -3.40
CA GLN A 43 20.70 0.99 -2.51
C GLN A 43 20.44 0.15 -1.24
N VAL A 44 19.21 -0.31 -1.01
CA VAL A 44 18.84 -1.12 0.17
C VAL A 44 18.36 -2.51 -0.27
N PRO A 45 19.26 -3.52 -0.36
CA PRO A 45 18.96 -4.85 -0.90
C PRO A 45 17.81 -5.58 -0.20
N THR A 46 17.59 -5.28 1.08
CA THR A 46 16.51 -5.84 1.90
C THR A 46 15.11 -5.46 1.40
N PHE A 47 15.00 -4.40 0.58
CA PHE A 47 13.75 -3.87 0.04
C PHE A 47 13.71 -3.86 -1.49
N SER A 48 14.44 -4.78 -2.12
CA SER A 48 14.51 -4.96 -3.58
C SER A 48 13.14 -5.15 -4.26
N SER A 49 12.11 -5.54 -3.50
CA SER A 49 10.74 -5.71 -3.99
C SER A 49 9.87 -4.52 -3.57
N ASN A 50 10.09 -3.37 -4.20
CA ASN A 50 9.15 -2.26 -4.13
C ASN A 50 7.98 -2.47 -5.11
N VAL A 51 6.78 -2.09 -4.68
CA VAL A 51 5.54 -2.16 -5.47
C VAL A 51 4.81 -0.84 -5.40
N PHE A 52 4.09 -0.49 -6.45
CA PHE A 52 3.36 0.77 -6.53
C PHE A 52 1.97 0.57 -5.97
N CYS A 53 1.53 1.54 -5.16
CA CYS A 53 0.16 1.54 -4.70
C CYS A 53 -0.81 1.61 -5.88
N LEU A 54 -1.67 0.60 -6.06
CA LEU A 54 -2.61 0.55 -7.17
C LEU A 54 -3.59 1.73 -7.16
N ARG A 55 -4.02 2.20 -5.98
CA ARG A 55 -4.85 3.41 -5.86
C ARG A 55 -4.17 4.63 -6.48
N HIS A 56 -2.88 4.82 -6.20
CA HIS A 56 -2.09 5.93 -6.74
C HIS A 56 -1.81 5.74 -8.23
N VAL A 57 -1.53 4.51 -8.68
CA VAL A 57 -1.42 4.17 -10.11
C VAL A 57 -2.71 4.56 -10.84
N SER A 58 -3.87 4.14 -10.35
CA SER A 58 -5.16 4.47 -10.95
C SER A 58 -5.48 5.97 -10.89
N SER A 59 -5.10 6.66 -9.81
CA SER A 59 -5.28 8.12 -9.70
C SER A 59 -4.43 8.87 -10.72
N ASN A 60 -3.14 8.52 -10.84
CA ASN A 60 -2.20 9.11 -11.78
C ASN A 60 -2.62 8.81 -13.22
N PHE A 61 -2.97 7.56 -13.51
CA PHE A 61 -3.54 7.18 -14.79
C PHE A 61 -4.78 8.02 -15.15
N ASN A 62 -5.67 8.30 -14.19
CA ASN A 62 -6.83 9.15 -14.44
C ASN A 62 -6.48 10.63 -14.71
N THR A 63 -5.33 11.13 -14.23
CA THR A 63 -4.87 12.48 -14.62
C THR A 63 -4.45 12.54 -16.09
N HIS A 64 -3.96 11.43 -16.65
CA HIS A 64 -3.63 11.28 -18.07
C HIS A 64 -4.89 11.02 -18.91
N ALA A 65 -5.64 9.96 -18.61
CA ALA A 65 -6.78 9.50 -19.40
C ALA A 65 -8.08 10.29 -19.18
N LYS A 66 -8.18 11.04 -18.06
CA LYS A 66 -9.35 11.89 -17.69
C LYS A 66 -10.70 11.17 -17.83
N SER A 67 -10.74 9.88 -17.52
CA SER A 67 -11.91 9.02 -17.73
C SER A 67 -12.11 8.08 -16.55
N VAL A 68 -13.25 8.24 -15.85
CA VAL A 68 -13.65 7.39 -14.71
C VAL A 68 -13.74 5.93 -15.13
N LYS A 69 -14.29 5.64 -16.32
CA LYS A 69 -14.39 4.28 -16.85
C LYS A 69 -13.01 3.65 -17.02
N LEU A 70 -12.07 4.35 -17.65
CA LEU A 70 -10.72 3.84 -17.83
C LEU A 70 -10.02 3.67 -16.48
N LYS A 71 -10.20 4.61 -15.54
CA LYS A 71 -9.66 4.50 -14.17
C LYS A 71 -10.12 3.22 -13.47
N ASP A 72 -11.42 2.90 -13.56
CA ASP A 72 -11.97 1.68 -12.97
C ASP A 72 -11.42 0.43 -13.65
N MET A 73 -11.24 0.46 -14.97
CA MET A 73 -10.60 -0.64 -15.71
C MET A 73 -9.13 -0.81 -15.32
N CYS A 74 -8.38 0.27 -15.13
CA CYS A 74 -7.00 0.24 -14.62
C CYS A 74 -6.95 -0.42 -13.24
N PHE A 75 -7.83 -0.03 -12.31
CA PHE A 75 -7.87 -0.66 -10.99
C PHE A 75 -8.22 -2.15 -11.08
N LYS A 76 -9.22 -2.52 -11.91
CA LYS A 76 -9.57 -3.92 -12.15
C LYS A 76 -8.40 -4.72 -12.72
N ALA A 77 -7.68 -4.17 -13.70
CA ALA A 77 -6.50 -4.81 -14.29
C ALA A 77 -5.41 -5.04 -13.23
N GLY A 78 -5.07 -4.01 -12.45
CA GLY A 78 -4.02 -4.13 -11.44
C GLY A 78 -4.37 -5.07 -10.29
N ALA A 79 -5.67 -5.23 -9.98
CA ALA A 79 -6.16 -6.11 -8.93
C ALA A 79 -6.40 -7.56 -9.39
N GLU A 80 -6.39 -7.84 -10.70
CA GLU A 80 -6.71 -9.16 -11.23
C GLU A 80 -5.53 -10.13 -11.06
N PRO A 81 -5.72 -11.27 -10.37
CA PRO A 81 -4.68 -12.28 -10.19
C PRO A 81 -4.42 -13.13 -11.44
N ARG A 82 -5.40 -13.28 -12.36
CA ARG A 82 -5.23 -14.12 -13.56
C ARG A 82 -4.68 -13.31 -14.73
N VAL A 83 -3.53 -13.73 -15.24
CA VAL A 83 -2.87 -13.09 -16.40
C VAL A 83 -3.79 -13.00 -17.62
N THR A 84 -4.58 -14.04 -17.89
CA THR A 84 -5.51 -14.07 -19.05
C THR A 84 -6.62 -13.04 -18.93
N VAL A 85 -7.13 -12.77 -17.73
CA VAL A 85 -8.17 -11.77 -17.51
C VAL A 85 -7.57 -10.37 -17.50
N PHE A 86 -6.37 -10.21 -16.94
CA PHE A 86 -5.60 -8.97 -17.05
C PHE A 86 -5.40 -8.56 -18.52
N GLN A 87 -4.95 -9.48 -19.38
CA GLN A 87 -4.73 -9.22 -20.81
C GLN A 87 -6.01 -8.75 -21.50
N LYS A 88 -7.15 -9.42 -21.25
CA LYS A 88 -8.46 -9.01 -21.78
C LYS A 88 -8.84 -7.59 -21.36
N ILE A 89 -8.57 -7.20 -20.11
CA ILE A 89 -8.87 -5.83 -19.65
C ILE A 89 -7.94 -4.82 -20.35
N MET A 90 -6.65 -5.14 -20.50
CA MET A 90 -5.69 -4.28 -21.21
C MET A 90 -6.06 -4.09 -22.69
N GLU A 91 -6.53 -5.14 -23.37
CA GLU A 91 -7.04 -5.06 -24.74
C GLU A 91 -8.28 -4.16 -24.84
N GLN A 92 -9.20 -4.25 -23.87
CA GLN A 92 -10.37 -3.34 -23.83
C GLN A 92 -9.95 -1.89 -23.58
N ILE A 93 -8.93 -1.64 -22.74
CA ILE A 93 -8.37 -0.30 -22.55
C ILE A 93 -7.79 0.20 -23.88
N LYS A 94 -7.00 -0.62 -24.58
CA LYS A 94 -6.41 -0.29 -25.88
C LYS A 94 -7.45 0.02 -26.95
N ALA A 95 -8.55 -0.72 -26.97
CA ALA A 95 -9.66 -0.49 -27.91
C ALA A 95 -10.41 0.82 -27.64
N LEU A 96 -10.48 1.26 -26.37
CA LEU A 96 -11.12 2.51 -25.99
C LEU A 96 -10.20 3.72 -26.19
N ASP A 97 -8.93 3.58 -25.83
CA ASP A 97 -7.92 4.64 -25.84
C ASP A 97 -6.50 4.03 -25.95
N PRO A 98 -5.89 4.06 -27.15
CA PRO A 98 -4.54 3.56 -27.37
C PRO A 98 -3.46 4.29 -26.56
N ASP A 99 -3.63 5.58 -26.29
CA ASP A 99 -2.67 6.38 -25.53
C ASP A 99 -2.72 6.03 -24.04
N ALA A 100 -3.92 5.81 -23.52
CA ALA A 100 -4.10 5.28 -22.17
C ALA A 100 -3.48 3.88 -22.01
N PHE A 101 -3.59 3.02 -23.01
CA PHE A 101 -2.89 1.74 -23.02
C PHE A 101 -1.37 1.92 -22.99
N ALA A 102 -0.83 2.79 -23.83
CA ALA A 102 0.62 3.05 -23.90
C ALA A 102 1.17 3.55 -22.56
N TYR A 103 0.44 4.42 -21.86
CA TYR A 103 0.80 4.87 -20.51
C TYR A 103 0.94 3.69 -19.53
N LEU A 104 -0.05 2.78 -19.50
CA LEU A 104 -0.04 1.65 -18.57
C LEU A 104 1.01 0.59 -18.94
N ASP A 105 1.23 0.35 -20.23
CA ASP A 105 2.23 -0.60 -20.72
C ASP A 105 3.67 -0.11 -20.47
N GLY A 106 3.87 1.20 -20.39
CA GLY A 106 5.14 1.81 -19.98
C GLY A 106 5.50 1.60 -18.51
N ILE A 107 4.55 1.19 -17.65
CA ILE A 107 4.81 0.87 -16.26
C ILE A 107 5.14 -0.61 -16.14
N ASP A 108 6.26 -0.95 -15.50
CA ASP A 108 6.63 -2.35 -15.23
C ASP A 108 5.48 -3.09 -14.52
N LYS A 109 4.94 -4.11 -15.20
CA LYS A 109 3.78 -4.90 -14.78
C LYS A 109 3.98 -5.52 -13.41
N ASN A 110 5.21 -5.90 -13.04
CA ASN A 110 5.49 -6.48 -11.72
C ASN A 110 5.28 -5.47 -10.57
N LYS A 111 5.38 -4.16 -10.86
CA LYS A 111 5.27 -3.08 -9.87
C LYS A 111 3.83 -2.76 -9.53
N TRP A 112 2.91 -2.86 -10.48
CA TRP A 112 1.53 -2.38 -10.29
C TRP A 112 0.46 -3.46 -10.42
N THR A 113 0.73 -4.61 -11.04
CA THR A 113 -0.28 -5.67 -11.24
C THR A 113 -0.10 -6.86 -10.30
N LEU A 114 -1.21 -7.40 -9.77
CA LEU A 114 -1.19 -8.58 -8.90
C LEU A 114 -0.80 -9.86 -9.68
N SER A 115 -1.23 -9.98 -10.93
CA SER A 115 -0.97 -11.15 -11.77
C SER A 115 0.50 -11.37 -12.14
N HIS A 116 1.35 -10.33 -12.08
CA HIS A 116 2.76 -10.39 -12.53
C HIS A 116 3.77 -10.16 -11.40
N ASP A 117 3.33 -10.04 -10.15
CA ASP A 117 4.23 -9.71 -9.04
C ASP A 117 4.93 -10.92 -8.40
N GLY A 118 4.60 -12.13 -8.82
CA GLY A 118 5.15 -13.37 -8.25
C GLY A 118 4.80 -13.58 -6.78
N GLY A 119 3.70 -13.00 -6.30
CA GLY A 119 3.26 -13.07 -4.90
C GLY A 119 3.96 -12.10 -3.96
N LYS A 120 4.87 -11.25 -4.48
CA LYS A 120 5.71 -10.34 -3.68
C LYS A 120 4.89 -9.34 -2.85
N ARG A 121 3.72 -8.90 -3.30
CA ARG A 121 2.88 -7.95 -2.54
C ARG A 121 1.96 -8.63 -1.52
N CYS A 122 1.91 -9.96 -1.47
CA CYS A 122 1.03 -10.74 -0.58
C CYS A 122 -0.43 -10.26 -0.60
N GLY A 123 -0.93 -9.83 -1.76
CA GLY A 123 -2.29 -9.29 -1.92
C GLY A 123 -2.49 -7.84 -1.44
N ILE A 124 -1.45 -7.16 -0.97
CA ILE A 124 -1.48 -5.73 -0.62
C ILE A 124 -1.48 -4.91 -1.90
N LEU A 125 -2.64 -4.37 -2.27
CA LEU A 125 -2.81 -3.53 -3.47
C LEU A 125 -2.76 -2.03 -3.16
N THR A 126 -3.02 -1.64 -1.91
CA THR A 126 -3.21 -0.23 -1.55
C THR A 126 -2.42 0.16 -0.31
N THR A 127 -2.03 1.43 -0.23
CA THR A 127 -1.33 2.05 0.91
C THR A 127 -2.31 2.55 1.99
N ASN A 128 -3.46 1.90 2.17
CA ASN A 128 -4.47 2.35 3.14
C ASN A 128 -3.87 2.52 4.54
N MET A 129 -2.88 1.69 4.90
CA MET A 129 -2.20 1.76 6.18
C MET A 129 -1.35 3.02 6.34
N SER A 130 -0.57 3.42 5.33
CA SER A 130 0.24 4.64 5.43
C SER A 130 -0.64 5.90 5.35
N GLU A 131 -1.70 5.90 4.54
CA GLU A 131 -2.67 7.00 4.49
C GLU A 131 -3.43 7.18 5.80
N SER A 132 -3.84 6.08 6.44
CA SER A 132 -4.50 6.11 7.76
C SER A 132 -3.59 6.75 8.82
N ILE A 133 -2.32 6.34 8.87
CA ILE A 133 -1.33 6.96 9.78
C ILE A 133 -1.10 8.43 9.42
N ASN A 134 -1.00 8.76 8.13
CA ASN A 134 -0.86 10.14 7.68
C ASN A 134 -2.05 11.03 8.08
N GLY A 135 -3.27 10.47 8.06
CA GLY A 135 -4.49 11.12 8.53
C GLY A 135 -4.49 11.33 10.04
N VAL A 136 -4.15 10.30 10.81
CA VAL A 136 -3.94 10.35 12.26
C VAL A 136 -2.97 11.47 12.66
N MET A 137 -1.90 11.63 11.88
CA MET A 137 -0.83 12.60 12.16
C MET A 137 -1.10 13.99 11.56
N LYS A 138 -2.21 14.19 10.84
CA LYS A 138 -2.50 15.44 10.11
C LYS A 138 -2.49 16.67 11.03
N CYS A 139 -3.07 16.58 12.21
CA CYS A 139 -3.13 17.68 13.19
C CYS A 139 -1.77 17.99 13.83
N ALA A 140 -0.82 17.05 13.80
CA ALA A 140 0.48 17.18 14.43
C ALA A 140 1.56 17.78 13.50
N ARG A 141 1.27 17.91 12.19
CA ARG A 141 2.25 18.38 11.19
C ARG A 141 2.73 19.82 11.37
N ARG A 142 1.94 20.66 12.03
CA ARG A 142 2.27 22.08 12.29
C ARG A 142 2.77 22.32 13.72
N LEU A 143 2.98 21.25 14.48
CA LEU A 143 3.43 21.30 15.87
C LEU A 143 4.90 20.90 15.95
N PRO A 144 5.57 21.16 17.08
CA PRO A 144 6.94 20.71 17.30
C PRO A 144 7.08 19.19 17.07
N ILE A 145 8.26 18.75 16.63
CA ILE A 145 8.57 17.33 16.39
C ILE A 145 8.29 16.49 17.64
N THR A 146 8.48 17.05 18.83
CA THR A 146 8.14 16.39 20.10
C THR A 146 6.67 16.00 20.19
N THR A 147 5.75 16.78 19.61
CA THR A 147 4.33 16.46 19.54
C THR A 147 4.05 15.29 18.61
N LEU A 148 4.73 15.22 17.45
CA LEU A 148 4.64 14.06 16.55
C LEU A 148 5.04 12.79 17.30
N VAL A 149 6.20 12.79 17.96
CA VAL A 149 6.71 11.65 18.73
C VAL A 149 5.72 11.24 19.83
N ARG A 150 5.21 12.19 20.61
CA ARG A 150 4.25 11.92 21.70
C ARG A 150 2.95 11.32 21.19
N ILE A 151 2.38 11.86 20.10
CA ILE A 151 1.14 11.34 19.52
C ILE A 151 1.33 9.94 18.95
N THR A 152 2.44 9.69 18.23
CA THR A 152 2.73 8.35 17.71
C THR A 152 2.86 7.36 18.86
N PHE A 153 3.62 7.69 19.91
CA PHE A 153 3.80 6.82 21.07
C PHE A 153 2.47 6.51 21.77
N ALA A 154 1.70 7.55 22.14
CA ALA A 154 0.45 7.39 22.86
C ALA A 154 -0.58 6.57 22.06
N ARG A 155 -0.70 6.82 20.75
CA ARG A 155 -1.64 6.08 19.89
C ARG A 155 -1.19 4.64 19.66
N SER A 156 0.11 4.40 19.46
CA SER A 156 0.64 3.04 19.35
C SER A 156 0.30 2.24 20.61
N ILE A 157 0.58 2.80 21.79
CA ILE A 157 0.28 2.16 23.07
C ILE A 157 -1.21 1.87 23.20
N HIS A 158 -2.07 2.86 22.93
CA HIS A 158 -3.52 2.69 23.03
C HIS A 158 -4.03 1.54 22.14
N ILE A 159 -3.60 1.50 20.87
CA ILE A 159 -3.96 0.44 19.94
C ILE A 159 -3.47 -0.94 20.42
N PHE A 160 -2.24 -1.02 20.93
CA PHE A 160 -1.70 -2.28 21.45
C PHE A 160 -2.50 -2.78 22.66
N PHE A 161 -2.85 -1.89 23.59
CA PHE A 161 -3.66 -2.26 24.75
C PHE A 161 -5.06 -2.72 24.34
N ASP A 162 -5.74 -1.99 23.47
CA ASP A 162 -7.08 -2.36 23.03
C ASP A 162 -7.08 -3.70 22.29
N ARG A 163 -6.11 -3.91 21.39
CA ARG A 163 -5.97 -5.21 20.69
C ARG A 163 -5.61 -6.35 21.63
N LEU A 164 -4.79 -6.10 22.66
CA LEU A 164 -4.47 -7.11 23.66
C LEU A 164 -5.71 -7.50 24.46
N LYS A 165 -6.52 -6.53 24.88
CA LYS A 165 -7.80 -6.78 25.56
C LYS A 165 -8.73 -7.62 24.69
N ASP A 166 -8.88 -7.25 23.43
CA ASP A 166 -9.71 -7.99 22.46
C ASP A 166 -9.18 -9.40 22.23
N ALA A 167 -7.89 -9.57 22.00
CA ALA A 167 -7.28 -10.89 21.80
C ALA A 167 -7.45 -11.78 23.04
N THR A 168 -7.31 -11.21 24.25
CA THR A 168 -7.53 -11.94 25.50
C THR A 168 -8.98 -12.36 25.65
N ARG A 169 -9.93 -11.45 25.34
CA ARG A 169 -11.36 -11.75 25.32
C ARG A 169 -11.68 -12.90 24.36
N LEU A 170 -11.19 -12.85 23.12
CA LEU A 170 -11.40 -13.90 22.11
C LEU A 170 -10.81 -15.24 22.56
N ARG A 171 -9.59 -15.22 23.12
CA ARG A 171 -8.94 -16.42 23.65
C ARG A 171 -9.74 -17.07 24.78
N ASN A 172 -10.30 -16.28 25.68
CA ASN A 172 -11.16 -16.77 26.76
C ASN A 172 -12.45 -17.41 26.23
N MET A 173 -12.96 -16.91 25.10
CA MET A 173 -14.10 -17.48 24.38
C MET A 173 -13.72 -18.69 23.50
N GLN A 174 -12.48 -19.20 23.59
CA GLN A 174 -11.93 -20.25 22.73
C GLN A 174 -12.04 -19.93 21.22
N GLN A 175 -12.10 -18.64 20.89
CA GLN A 175 -12.18 -18.17 19.53
C GLN A 175 -10.77 -17.89 19.00
N PHE A 176 -10.31 -18.75 18.09
CA PHE A 176 -8.95 -18.69 17.55
C PHE A 176 -8.74 -17.53 16.58
N TRP A 177 -9.80 -17.06 15.90
CA TRP A 177 -9.71 -16.01 14.89
C TRP A 177 -10.74 -14.90 15.11
N PRO A 178 -10.43 -13.62 14.82
CA PRO A 178 -11.43 -12.56 14.86
C PRO A 178 -12.62 -12.86 13.91
N ASP A 179 -13.83 -12.39 14.23
CA ASP A 179 -15.04 -12.63 13.43
C ASP A 179 -14.87 -12.25 11.95
N LYS A 180 -14.10 -11.19 11.70
CA LYS A 180 -13.75 -10.74 10.36
C LYS A 180 -13.07 -11.83 9.53
N ILE A 181 -12.25 -12.69 10.14
CA ILE A 181 -11.56 -13.80 9.46
C ILE A 181 -12.53 -14.94 9.18
N TYR A 182 -13.41 -15.29 10.13
CA TYR A 182 -14.45 -16.30 9.89
C TYR A 182 -15.42 -15.89 8.78
N GLY A 183 -15.74 -14.60 8.64
CA GLY A 183 -16.56 -14.09 7.55
C GLY A 183 -15.95 -14.29 6.15
N VAL A 184 -14.61 -14.33 6.05
CA VAL A 184 -13.91 -14.58 4.78
C VAL A 184 -14.06 -16.04 4.33
N PHE A 185 -14.16 -16.98 5.27
CA PHE A 185 -14.36 -18.40 4.95
C PHE A 185 -15.82 -18.77 4.64
N LYS A 186 -16.79 -17.97 5.11
CA LYS A 186 -18.22 -18.18 4.82
C LYS A 186 -18.68 -17.60 3.47
N SER A 187 -17.84 -16.80 2.81
CA SER A 187 -18.15 -16.06 1.58
C SER A 187 -17.43 -16.60 0.34
N ARG A 188 -16.84 -17.80 0.45
CA ARG A 188 -16.37 -18.62 -0.67
C ARG A 188 -17.28 -19.82 -0.83
#